data_AF-A0A1Y3CXD9-F1
#
_entry.id   AF-A0A1Y3CXD9-F1
#
_cell.length_a   1.000
_cell.length_b   1.000
_cell.length_c   1.000
_cell.angle_alpha   90.00
_cell.angle_beta   90.00
_cell.angle_gamma   90.00
#
_symmetry.space_group_name_H-M   'P 1'
#
loop_
_entity.id
_entity.type
_entity.pdbx_description
1 polymer ?
#
loop_
_entity_poly.entity_id
_entity_poly.type
_entity_poly.pdbx_seq_one_letter_code
_entity_poly.pdbx_strand_id
1 'polypeptide(L)'
;MDLQLTVKIVHMIAVTLLIGAIIARGLTLFIGVRGNQPNPVARKLLVAWQHLAMTIIILTGLTSLVIKNFEVQSWFYAKIILFLVLFSSLIKAYKKDDSILLAQRRAGLTIAVVALIALISLVMIKPNFG
;
A
#
# COMPACT_ATOMS: atom_id res chain seq x y z
N MET A 1 -12.52 23.39 10.09
CA MET A 1 -11.70 22.24 10.51
C MET A 1 -10.25 22.60 10.23
N ASP A 2 -9.34 22.30 11.15
CA ASP A 2 -7.90 22.49 10.93
C ASP A 2 -7.44 21.72 9.66
N LEU A 3 -6.55 22.34 8.86
CA LEU A 3 -6.09 21.76 7.59
C LEU A 3 -5.34 20.45 7.84
N GLN A 4 -4.47 20.42 8.86
CA GLN A 4 -3.70 19.24 9.21
C GLN A 4 -4.62 18.09 9.68
N LEU A 5 -5.67 18.40 10.46
CA LEU A 5 -6.69 17.44 10.84
C LEU A 5 -7.43 16.88 9.62
N THR A 6 -7.82 17.73 8.67
CA THR A 6 -8.51 17.31 7.45
C THR A 6 -7.65 16.34 6.62
N VAL A 7 -6.39 16.70 6.38
CA VAL A 7 -5.43 15.86 5.65
C VAL A 7 -5.24 14.52 6.34
N LYS A 8 -5.13 14.51 7.67
CA LYS A 8 -5.01 13.28 8.46
C LYS A 8 -6.23 12.36 8.29
N ILE A 9 -7.46 12.91 8.35
CA ILE A 9 -8.69 12.12 8.17
C ILE A 9 -8.71 11.48 6.78
N VAL A 10 -8.46 12.27 5.73
CA VAL A 10 -8.43 11.76 4.34
C VAL A 10 -7.36 10.69 4.16
N HIS A 11 -6.17 10.88 4.76
CA HIS A 11 -5.10 9.88 4.72
C HIS A 11 -5.53 8.55 5.37
N MET A 12 -6.16 8.60 6.55
CA MET A 12 -6.61 7.38 7.25
C MET A 12 -7.71 6.63 6.48
N ILE A 13 -8.63 7.37 5.84
CA ILE A 13 -9.62 6.78 4.93
C ILE A 13 -8.92 6.10 3.75
N ALA A 14 -7.95 6.76 3.13
CA ALA A 14 -7.21 6.20 2.00
C ALA A 14 -6.40 4.96 2.37
N VAL A 15 -5.78 4.93 3.55
CA VAL A 15 -5.12 3.73 4.09
C VAL A 15 -6.12 2.58 4.27
N THR A 16 -7.29 2.87 4.84
CA THR A 16 -8.36 1.86 5.01
C THR A 16 -8.81 1.30 3.66
N LEU A 17 -9.00 2.17 2.67
CA LEU A 17 -9.32 1.77 1.30
C LEU A 17 -8.21 0.94 0.66
N LEU A 18 -6.93 1.27 0.90
CA LEU A 18 -5.80 0.50 0.39
C LEU A 18 -5.77 -0.91 0.99
N ILE A 19 -6.03 -1.05 2.29
CA ILE A 19 -6.13 -2.37 2.96
C ILE A 19 -7.22 -3.21 2.29
N GLY A 20 -8.41 -2.64 2.08
CA GLY A 20 -9.50 -3.31 1.37
C GLY A 20 -9.10 -3.74 -0.05
N ALA A 21 -8.43 -2.86 -0.80
CA ALA A 21 -7.94 -3.18 -2.15
C ALA A 21 -6.91 -4.31 -2.14
N ILE A 22 -5.97 -4.33 -1.19
CA ILE A 22 -4.95 -5.39 -1.06
C ILE A 22 -5.61 -6.73 -0.74
N ILE A 23 -6.59 -6.78 0.17
CA ILE A 23 -7.34 -7.99 0.49
C ILE A 23 -8.10 -8.49 -0.74
N ALA A 24 -8.92 -7.62 -1.35
CA ALA A 24 -9.74 -7.97 -2.51
C ALA A 24 -8.89 -8.46 -3.69
N ARG A 25 -7.78 -7.78 -3.98
CA ARG A 25 -6.84 -8.23 -5.01
C ARG A 25 -6.09 -9.49 -4.59
N GLY A 26 -5.72 -9.62 -3.32
CA GLY A 26 -5.05 -10.81 -2.79
C GLY A 26 -5.86 -12.06 -3.08
N LEU A 27 -7.17 -12.03 -2.86
CA LEU A 27 -8.09 -13.13 -3.18
C LEU A 27 -8.00 -13.55 -4.66
N THR A 28 -7.76 -12.63 -5.60
CA THR A 28 -7.62 -12.96 -7.03
C THR A 28 -6.41 -13.83 -7.35
N LEU A 29 -5.41 -13.92 -6.45
CA LEU A 29 -4.25 -14.80 -6.57
C LEU A 29 -4.48 -16.21 -6.00
N PHE A 30 -5.63 -16.44 -5.35
CA PHE A 30 -6.00 -17.71 -4.76
C PHE A 30 -7.29 -18.30 -5.36
N ILE A 31 -8.24 -17.45 -5.76
CA ILE A 31 -9.57 -17.85 -6.22
C ILE A 31 -9.76 -17.47 -7.69
N GLY A 32 -10.09 -18.43 -8.55
CA GLY A 32 -10.39 -18.19 -9.98
C GLY A 32 -9.17 -17.82 -10.83
N VAL A 33 -7.98 -18.25 -10.41
CA VAL A 33 -6.70 -18.11 -11.13
C VAL A 33 -6.79 -18.81 -12.49
N ARG A 34 -6.18 -18.23 -13.53
CA ARG A 34 -6.07 -18.85 -14.87
C ARG A 34 -4.60 -18.96 -15.26
N GLY A 35 -4.06 -20.18 -15.26
CA GLY A 35 -2.63 -20.42 -15.44
C GLY A 35 -1.81 -19.70 -14.36
N ASN A 36 -0.85 -18.87 -14.77
CA ASN A 36 -0.06 -18.05 -13.87
C ASN A 36 -0.66 -16.67 -13.56
N GLN A 37 -1.83 -16.32 -14.12
CA GLN A 37 -2.43 -15.00 -13.96
C GLN A 37 -3.49 -14.94 -12.84
N PRO A 38 -3.57 -13.81 -12.12
CA PRO A 38 -4.67 -13.56 -11.18
C PRO A 38 -6.02 -13.61 -11.90
N ASN A 39 -7.07 -13.88 -11.13
CA ASN A 39 -8.45 -13.86 -11.61
C ASN A 39 -8.77 -12.55 -12.35
N PRO A 40 -9.22 -12.60 -13.62
CA PRO A 40 -9.47 -11.40 -14.42
C PRO A 40 -10.75 -10.65 -14.01
N VAL A 41 -11.62 -11.26 -13.19
CA VAL A 41 -12.89 -10.66 -12.75
C VAL A 41 -12.62 -9.35 -12.00
N ALA A 42 -13.37 -8.30 -12.36
CA ALA A 42 -13.26 -6.96 -11.79
C ALA A 42 -11.83 -6.35 -11.80
N ARG A 43 -10.88 -6.92 -12.57
CA ARG A 43 -9.46 -6.52 -12.54
C ARG A 43 -9.25 -5.02 -12.74
N LYS A 44 -9.96 -4.41 -13.70
CA LYS A 44 -9.85 -2.96 -13.97
C LYS A 44 -10.27 -2.13 -12.76
N LEU A 45 -11.41 -2.47 -12.14
CA LEU A 45 -11.94 -1.78 -10.97
C LEU A 45 -10.99 -1.93 -9.76
N LEU A 46 -10.52 -3.16 -9.49
CA LEU A 46 -9.61 -3.40 -8.37
C LEU A 46 -8.25 -2.70 -8.55
N VAL A 47 -7.74 -2.66 -9.78
CA VAL A 47 -6.52 -1.91 -10.11
C VAL A 47 -6.75 -0.42 -9.89
N ALA A 48 -7.86 0.14 -10.40
CA ALA A 48 -8.19 1.55 -10.22
C ALA A 48 -8.34 1.92 -8.75
N TRP A 49 -9.05 1.11 -7.95
CA TRP A 49 -9.20 1.30 -6.50
C TRP A 49 -7.83 1.33 -5.81
N GLN A 50 -6.96 0.34 -6.06
CA GLN A 50 -5.63 0.33 -5.44
C GLN A 50 -4.82 1.57 -5.81
N HIS A 51 -4.81 1.97 -7.08
CA HIS A 51 -4.04 3.14 -7.53
C HIS A 51 -4.59 4.43 -6.92
N LEU A 52 -5.92 4.61 -6.90
CA LEU A 52 -6.56 5.77 -6.29
C LEU A 52 -6.18 5.90 -4.81
N ALA A 53 -6.28 4.80 -4.05
CA ALA A 53 -5.92 4.80 -2.63
C ALA A 53 -4.44 5.17 -2.42
N MET A 54 -3.52 4.59 -3.21
CA MET A 54 -2.09 4.91 -3.11
C MET A 54 -1.79 6.36 -3.52
N THR A 55 -2.43 6.88 -4.57
CA THR A 55 -2.27 8.28 -4.98
C THR A 55 -2.71 9.23 -3.86
N ILE A 56 -3.87 8.99 -3.24
CA ILE A 56 -4.36 9.84 -2.14
C ILE A 56 -3.40 9.77 -0.94
N ILE A 57 -2.88 8.58 -0.60
CA ILE A 57 -1.88 8.41 0.47
C ILE A 57 -0.62 9.23 0.20
N ILE A 58 -0.09 9.18 -1.03
CA ILE A 58 1.09 9.95 -1.43
C ILE A 58 0.81 11.45 -1.33
N LEU A 59 -0.29 11.92 -1.94
CA LEU A 59 -0.65 13.34 -1.94
C LEU A 59 -0.82 13.88 -0.53
N THR A 60 -1.63 13.22 0.30
CA THR A 60 -1.86 13.64 1.70
C THR A 60 -0.60 13.54 2.56
N GLY A 61 0.29 12.57 2.27
CA GLY A 61 1.60 12.46 2.90
C GLY A 61 2.51 13.64 2.57
N LEU A 62 2.60 14.03 1.29
CA LEU A 62 3.35 15.20 0.83
C LEU A 62 2.76 16.50 1.38
N THR A 63 1.43 16.65 1.37
CA THR A 63 0.77 17.82 1.98
C THR A 63 1.09 17.92 3.47
N SER A 64 1.07 16.80 4.21
CA SER A 64 1.44 16.79 5.63
C SER A 64 2.90 17.19 5.88
N LEU A 65 3.82 16.88 4.95
CA LEU A 65 5.20 17.31 5.03
C LEU A 65 5.32 18.83 4.87
N VAL A 66 4.63 19.40 3.88
CA VAL A 66 4.63 20.85 3.62
C VAL A 66 4.06 21.61 4.82
N ILE A 67 2.93 21.16 5.38
CA ILE A 67 2.33 21.79 6.58
C ILE A 67 3.28 21.75 7.78
N LYS A 68 4.14 20.73 7.86
CA LYS A 68 5.12 20.55 8.94
C LYS A 68 6.50 21.14 8.62
N ASN A 69 6.66 21.95 7.58
CA ASN A 69 7.94 22.50 7.16
C ASN A 69 9.04 21.43 6.97
N PHE A 70 8.66 20.22 6.58
CA PHE A 70 9.55 19.07 6.44
C PHE A 70 10.26 18.63 7.74
N GLU A 71 9.80 19.11 8.90
CA GLU A 71 10.27 18.64 10.20
C GLU A 71 9.66 17.28 10.52
N VAL A 72 10.46 16.22 10.36
CA VAL A 72 10.04 14.84 10.58
C VAL A 72 10.96 14.10 11.53
N GLN A 73 10.37 13.19 12.30
CA GLN A 73 11.09 12.26 13.17
C GLN A 73 11.67 11.10 12.36
N SER A 74 12.72 10.45 12.85
CA SER A 74 13.46 9.40 12.13
C SER A 74 12.59 8.22 11.66
N TRP A 75 11.57 7.83 12.42
CA TRP A 75 10.65 6.75 12.04
C TRP A 75 9.85 7.08 10.76
N PHE A 76 9.72 8.35 10.38
CA PHE A 76 9.06 8.75 9.14
C PHE A 76 9.83 8.24 7.90
N TYR A 77 11.16 8.23 7.93
CA TYR A 77 11.96 7.70 6.83
C TYR A 77 11.77 6.20 6.67
N ALA A 78 11.74 5.45 7.78
CA ALA A 78 11.42 4.02 7.75
C ALA A 78 10.04 3.75 7.15
N LYS A 79 9.05 4.61 7.44
CA LYS A 79 7.71 4.53 6.81
C LYS A 79 7.78 4.69 5.29
N ILE A 80 8.59 5.60 4.77
CA ILE A 80 8.79 5.76 3.31
C ILE A 80 9.38 4.48 2.72
N ILE A 81 10.43 3.91 3.33
CA ILE A 81 11.06 2.69 2.84
C ILE A 81 10.05 1.52 2.83
N LEU A 82 9.30 1.33 3.91
CA LEU A 82 8.26 0.29 3.97
C LEU A 82 7.16 0.51 2.92
N PHE A 83 6.78 1.76 2.66
CA PHE A 83 5.82 2.09 1.61
C PHE A 83 6.36 1.76 0.22
N LEU A 84 7.64 2.03 -0.06
CA LEU A 84 8.29 1.63 -1.33
C LEU A 84 8.36 0.11 -1.49
N VAL A 85 8.66 -0.63 -0.41
CA VAL A 85 8.65 -2.09 -0.40
C VAL A 85 7.24 -2.62 -0.70
N LEU A 86 6.21 -2.07 -0.04
CA LEU A 86 4.80 -2.40 -0.31
C LEU A 86 4.45 -2.16 -1.79
N PHE A 87 4.77 -0.98 -2.31
CA PHE A 87 4.48 -0.57 -3.68
C PHE A 87 5.16 -1.49 -4.71
N SER A 88 6.47 -1.73 -4.55
CA SER A 88 7.26 -2.59 -5.43
C SER A 88 6.76 -4.04 -5.42
N SER A 89 6.45 -4.57 -4.24
CA SER A 89 5.93 -5.93 -4.07
C SER A 89 4.57 -6.12 -4.75
N LEU A 90 3.67 -5.13 -4.64
CA LEU A 90 2.39 -5.14 -5.33
C LEU A 90 2.54 -5.05 -6.85
N ILE A 91 3.47 -4.24 -7.36
CA ILE A 91 3.76 -4.20 -8.81
C ILE A 91 4.19 -5.59 -9.30
N LYS A 92 5.12 -6.25 -8.60
CA LYS A 92 5.63 -7.57 -8.97
C LYS A 92 4.55 -8.65 -8.89
N ALA A 93 3.74 -8.66 -7.82
CA ALA A 93 2.67 -9.64 -7.64
C ALA A 93 1.66 -9.65 -8.80
N TYR A 94 1.38 -8.48 -9.38
CA TYR A 94 0.36 -8.29 -10.41
C TYR A 94 0.90 -7.87 -11.78
N LYS A 95 2.21 -7.96 -12.02
CA LYS A 95 2.81 -7.71 -13.34
C LYS A 95 2.17 -8.63 -14.38
N LYS A 96 1.73 -8.09 -15.51
CA LYS A 96 1.16 -8.90 -16.60
C LYS A 96 2.30 -9.59 -17.35
N ASP A 97 2.62 -10.81 -16.94
CA ASP A 97 3.76 -11.59 -17.45
C ASP A 97 3.54 -13.08 -17.15
N ASP A 98 3.29 -13.88 -18.18
CA ASP A 98 2.94 -15.30 -18.02
C ASP A 98 4.12 -16.18 -17.63
N SER A 99 5.36 -15.68 -17.76
CA SER A 99 6.58 -16.37 -17.33
C SER A 99 6.75 -16.41 -15.81
N ILE A 100 6.07 -15.51 -15.08
CA ILE A 100 6.15 -15.44 -13.62
C ILE A 100 5.19 -16.46 -13.01
N LEU A 101 5.76 -17.41 -12.26
CA LEU A 101 4.99 -18.46 -11.60
C LEU A 101 3.99 -17.88 -10.59
N LEU A 102 2.82 -18.52 -10.48
CA LEU A 102 1.82 -18.15 -9.48
C LEU A 102 2.37 -18.10 -8.04
N ALA A 103 3.27 -19.04 -7.70
CA ALA A 103 3.93 -19.06 -6.40
C ALA A 103 4.78 -17.80 -6.14
N GLN A 104 5.50 -17.29 -7.14
CA GLN A 104 6.28 -16.06 -7.03
C GLN A 104 5.38 -14.83 -6.86
N ARG A 105 4.21 -14.82 -7.50
CA ARG A 105 3.20 -13.76 -7.33
C ARG A 105 2.65 -13.72 -5.91
N ARG A 106 2.34 -14.91 -5.36
CA ARG A 106 1.91 -15.06 -3.97
C ARG A 106 3.00 -14.63 -3.00
N ALA A 107 4.26 -14.95 -3.26
CA ALA A 107 5.38 -14.44 -2.47
C ALA A 107 5.45 -12.90 -2.51
N GLY A 108 5.26 -12.29 -3.68
CA GLY A 108 5.15 -10.83 -3.81
C GLY A 108 4.00 -10.24 -2.98
N LEU A 109 2.84 -10.90 -2.95
CA LEU A 109 1.72 -10.50 -2.07
C LEU A 109 2.10 -10.66 -0.59
N THR A 110 2.76 -11.75 -0.19
CA THR A 110 3.19 -11.97 1.19
C THR A 110 4.13 -10.86 1.66
N ILE A 111 5.12 -10.47 0.84
CA ILE A 111 6.04 -9.36 1.16
C ILE A 111 5.24 -8.05 1.30
N ALA A 112 4.28 -7.79 0.42
CA ALA A 112 3.40 -6.62 0.52
C ALA A 112 2.61 -6.61 1.85
N VAL A 113 2.04 -7.74 2.26
CA VAL A 113 1.30 -7.86 3.53
C VAL A 113 2.21 -7.64 4.73
N VAL A 114 3.40 -8.24 4.75
CA VAL A 114 4.39 -8.04 5.82
C VAL A 114 4.81 -6.56 5.91
N ALA A 115 5.09 -5.92 4.78
CA ALA A 115 5.43 -4.50 4.73
C ALA A 115 4.28 -3.61 5.24
N LEU A 116 3.04 -3.94 4.90
CA LEU A 116 1.85 -3.24 5.38
C LEU A 116 1.68 -3.37 6.91
N ILE A 117 1.83 -4.57 7.46
CA ILE A 117 1.78 -4.82 8.91
C ILE A 117 2.88 -4.02 9.61
N ALA A 118 4.11 -4.08 9.11
CA ALA A 118 5.23 -3.32 9.66
C ALA A 118 4.97 -1.80 9.60
N LEU A 119 4.37 -1.30 8.51
CA LEU A 119 4.02 0.11 8.36
C LEU A 119 2.98 0.54 9.39
N ILE A 120 1.92 -0.25 9.58
CA ILE A 120 0.89 0.02 10.60
C ILE A 120 1.51 0.02 12.00
N SER A 121 2.29 -1.01 12.34
CA SER A 121 2.98 -1.12 13.63
C SER A 121 3.91 0.07 13.88
N LEU A 122 4.67 0.50 12.87
CA LEU A 122 5.57 1.64 12.96
C LEU A 122 4.80 2.94 13.26
N VAL A 123 3.64 3.15 12.61
CA VAL A 123 2.78 4.33 12.83
C VAL A 123 2.09 4.29 14.20
N MET A 124 1.83 3.10 14.76
CA MET A 124 1.26 2.95 16.10
C MET A 124 2.31 3.21 17.19
N ILE A 125 3.51 2.63 17.04
CA ILE A 125 4.58 2.70 18.05
C ILE A 125 5.28 4.06 18.01
N LYS A 126 5.56 4.61 16.82
CA LYS A 126 6.32 5.86 16.61
C LYS A 126 7.61 5.90 17.43
N PRO A 127 8.54 4.96 17.20
CA PRO A 127 9.75 4.87 18.01
C PRO A 127 10.53 6.18 17.95
N ASN A 128 10.95 6.65 19.12
CA ASN A 128 11.82 7.80 19.29
C ASN A 128 13.14 7.30 19.88
N PHE A 129 14.24 7.51 19.16
CA PHE A 129 15.57 7.02 19.56
C PHE A 129 16.43 8.08 20.25
N GLY A 130 15.87 9.26 20.54
CA GLY A 130 16.60 10.39 21.13
C GLY A 130 17.08 11.35 20.06
#